data_AF-A0A086J1P4-F1
#
_entry.id   AF-A0A086J1P4-F1
#
_cell.length_a   1.000
_cell.length_b   1.000
_cell.length_c   1.000
_cell.angle_alpha   90.00
_cell.angle_beta   90.00
_cell.angle_gamma   90.00
#
_symmetry.space_group_name_H-M   'P 1'
#
loop_
_entity.id
_entity.type
_entity.pdbx_description
1 polymer ?
#
loop_
_entity_poly.entity_id
_entity_poly.type
_entity_poly.pdbx_seq_one_letter_code
_entity_poly.pdbx_strand_id
1 'polypeptide(L)'
;MDGNKDRPREVSSTDGGRRHRRDNEIVRDPRFFNREINPLYLAEAYSFLYDKEEEQLAEKQKRGEDVKKQLERVEARKRLLHLKRLQKEARETEMERVKEGKTPFYLSRKQAKVMQTLHTAKTKGVDHVLSKLKKKQKERDNKSRRAYE
;
A
#
# COMPACT_ATOMS: atom_id res chain seq x y z
N MET A 1 -56.93 -42.24 -1.58
CA MET A 1 -56.69 -41.85 -2.98
C MET A 1 -55.62 -40.79 -2.96
N ASP A 2 -54.47 -41.21 -3.43
CA ASP A 2 -53.17 -40.56 -3.40
C ASP A 2 -53.09 -39.28 -4.21
N GLY A 3 -52.13 -38.42 -3.87
CA GLY A 3 -51.84 -37.23 -4.67
C GLY A 3 -50.72 -36.34 -4.13
N ASN A 4 -49.47 -36.79 -4.30
CA ASN A 4 -48.21 -36.03 -4.27
C ASN A 4 -47.62 -35.64 -2.90
N LYS A 5 -46.94 -36.60 -2.25
CA LYS A 5 -45.98 -36.37 -1.15
C LYS A 5 -44.49 -36.36 -1.55
N ASP A 6 -44.16 -36.46 -2.85
CA ASP A 6 -42.77 -36.51 -3.32
C ASP A 6 -42.48 -35.49 -4.42
N ARG A 7 -42.39 -34.20 -4.04
CA ARG A 7 -41.61 -33.24 -4.86
C ARG A 7 -40.54 -32.63 -3.97
N PRO A 8 -39.24 -32.74 -4.31
CA PRO A 8 -38.23 -31.95 -3.63
C PRO A 8 -38.58 -30.47 -3.83
N ARG A 9 -38.71 -29.75 -2.71
CA ARG A 9 -38.89 -28.30 -2.74
C ARG A 9 -37.61 -27.70 -3.26
N GLU A 10 -37.65 -27.06 -4.44
CA GLU A 10 -36.50 -26.35 -4.99
C GLU A 10 -36.09 -25.25 -3.99
N VAL A 11 -34.97 -25.48 -3.32
CA VAL A 11 -34.29 -24.45 -2.55
C VAL A 11 -33.59 -23.53 -3.54
N SER A 12 -34.32 -22.51 -4.00
CA SER A 12 -33.69 -21.38 -4.70
C SER A 12 -32.62 -20.79 -3.79
N SER A 13 -31.40 -20.70 -4.29
CA SER A 13 -30.20 -20.16 -3.61
C SER A 13 -30.26 -18.63 -3.35
N THR A 14 -31.46 -18.07 -3.32
CA THR A 14 -31.74 -16.63 -3.24
C THR A 14 -32.46 -16.21 -1.97
N ASP A 15 -32.48 -17.04 -0.92
CA ASP A 15 -32.76 -16.57 0.43
C ASP A 15 -31.45 -16.24 1.15
N GLY A 16 -31.17 -14.94 1.16
CA GLY A 16 -29.97 -14.28 1.67
C GLY A 16 -29.84 -14.38 3.19
N GLY A 17 -29.60 -15.58 3.70
CA GLY A 17 -29.00 -15.79 5.00
C GLY A 17 -27.60 -15.17 5.00
N ARG A 18 -27.50 -13.90 5.41
CA ARG A 18 -26.23 -13.24 5.75
C ARG A 18 -25.61 -13.99 6.92
N ARG A 19 -24.96 -15.12 6.63
CA ARG A 19 -23.99 -15.72 7.52
C ARG A 19 -22.86 -14.72 7.62
N HIS A 20 -22.85 -13.94 8.70
CA HIS A 20 -21.65 -13.29 9.19
C HIS A 20 -20.61 -14.40 9.37
N ARG A 21 -19.82 -14.67 8.31
CA ARG A 21 -18.51 -15.28 8.45
C ARG A 21 -17.79 -14.35 9.40
N ARG A 22 -17.64 -14.77 10.65
CA ARG A 22 -16.63 -14.20 11.53
C ARG A 22 -15.36 -14.32 10.72
N ASP A 23 -14.73 -13.19 10.44
CA ASP A 23 -13.40 -13.14 9.86
C ASP A 23 -12.48 -13.87 10.85
N ASN A 24 -12.38 -15.19 10.71
CA ASN A 24 -11.30 -15.93 11.31
C ASN A 24 -10.06 -15.27 10.74
N GLU A 25 -9.25 -14.65 11.60
CA GLU A 25 -7.91 -14.22 11.24
C GLU A 25 -7.26 -15.41 10.54
N ILE A 26 -7.11 -15.29 9.22
CA ILE A 26 -6.32 -16.25 8.46
C ILE A 26 -4.94 -16.11 9.06
N VAL A 27 -4.54 -17.06 9.89
CA VAL A 27 -3.15 -17.22 10.32
C VAL A 27 -2.37 -17.47 9.04
N ARG A 28 -1.92 -16.38 8.44
CA ARG A 28 -1.16 -16.40 7.19
C ARG A 28 0.20 -17.00 7.54
N ASP A 29 0.56 -18.08 6.89
CA ASP A 29 1.87 -18.70 7.09
C ASP A 29 2.96 -17.66 6.77
N PRO A 30 3.88 -17.37 7.71
CA PRO A 30 4.98 -16.41 7.54
C PRO A 30 5.85 -16.69 6.30
N ARG A 31 5.86 -17.92 5.78
CA ARG A 31 6.55 -18.28 4.53
C ARG A 31 5.89 -17.71 3.28
N PHE A 32 4.59 -17.39 3.34
CA PHE A 32 3.80 -16.87 2.22
C PHE A 32 3.32 -15.44 2.45
N PHE A 33 3.91 -14.75 3.44
CA PHE A 33 3.61 -13.36 3.78
C PHE A 33 4.20 -12.37 2.77
N ASN A 34 3.90 -12.55 1.48
CA ASN A 34 4.21 -11.56 0.46
C ASN A 34 3.16 -10.46 0.47
N ARG A 35 3.13 -9.65 1.52
CA ARG A 35 2.59 -8.28 1.38
C ARG A 35 3.54 -7.56 0.43
N GLU A 36 3.16 -7.49 -0.85
CA GLU A 36 3.78 -6.68 -1.91
C GLU A 36 5.28 -6.46 -1.68
N ILE A 37 6.08 -7.46 -2.06
CA ILE A 37 7.54 -7.37 -2.00
C ILE A 37 7.95 -6.06 -2.68
N ASN A 38 8.49 -5.11 -1.90
CA ASN A 38 8.94 -3.85 -2.44
C ASN A 38 10.22 -4.10 -3.26
N PRO A 39 10.18 -3.97 -4.59
CA PRO A 39 11.32 -4.31 -5.43
C PRO A 39 12.54 -3.41 -5.16
N LEU A 40 12.32 -2.18 -4.66
CA LEU A 40 13.41 -1.30 -4.23
C LEU A 40 14.13 -1.86 -3.00
N TYR A 41 13.38 -2.36 -2.02
CA TYR A 41 13.97 -2.91 -0.79
C TYR A 41 14.83 -4.13 -1.10
N LEU A 42 14.34 -5.04 -1.95
CA LEU A 42 15.15 -6.17 -2.40
C LEU A 42 16.36 -5.72 -3.23
N ALA A 43 16.20 -4.73 -4.11
CA ALA A 43 17.32 -4.24 -4.90
C ALA A 43 18.39 -3.55 -4.06
N GLU A 44 18.01 -2.88 -2.97
CA GLU A 44 18.94 -2.30 -1.99
C GLU A 44 19.59 -3.39 -1.14
N ALA A 45 18.82 -4.32 -0.58
CA ALA A 45 19.33 -5.39 0.29
C ALA A 45 20.23 -6.40 -0.44
N TYR A 46 19.97 -6.63 -1.72
CA TYR A 46 20.69 -7.59 -2.56
C TYR A 46 21.50 -6.92 -3.68
N SER A 47 21.94 -5.68 -3.48
CA SER A 47 22.73 -4.94 -4.48
C SER A 47 24.00 -5.70 -4.89
N PHE A 48 24.63 -6.39 -3.94
CA PHE A 48 25.84 -7.19 -4.15
C PHE A 48 25.67 -8.30 -5.21
N LEU A 49 24.44 -8.81 -5.42
CA LEU A 49 24.19 -9.79 -6.48
C LEU A 49 24.33 -9.17 -7.87
N TYR A 50 24.06 -7.87 -8.00
CA TYR A 50 24.18 -7.15 -9.27
C TYR A 50 25.63 -6.80 -9.56
N ASP A 51 26.38 -6.38 -8.55
CA ASP A 51 27.82 -6.13 -8.70
C ASP A 51 28.53 -7.42 -9.17
N LYS A 52 28.17 -8.55 -8.57
CA LYS A 52 28.67 -9.86 -8.98
C LYS A 52 28.22 -10.27 -10.40
N GLU A 53 26.98 -9.95 -10.78
CA GLU A 53 26.49 -10.20 -12.14
C GLU A 53 27.30 -9.41 -13.16
N GLU A 54 27.60 -8.13 -12.89
CA GLU A 54 28.43 -7.29 -13.75
C GLU A 54 29.86 -7.80 -13.90
N GLU A 55 30.49 -8.21 -12.79
CA GLU A 55 31.81 -8.83 -12.82
C GLU A 55 31.83 -10.09 -13.70
N GLN A 56 30.83 -10.95 -13.55
CA GLN A 56 30.70 -12.17 -14.37
C GLN A 56 30.49 -11.86 -15.85
N LEU A 57 29.68 -10.85 -16.18
CA LEU A 57 29.48 -10.43 -17.56
C LEU A 57 30.75 -9.82 -18.16
N ALA A 58 31.51 -9.05 -17.39
CA ALA A 58 32.81 -8.51 -17.81
C ALA A 58 33.83 -9.62 -18.07
N GLU A 59 33.87 -10.67 -17.25
CA GLU A 59 34.70 -11.85 -17.50
C GLU A 59 34.30 -12.60 -18.77
N LYS A 60 33.00 -12.82 -18.98
CA LYS A 60 32.48 -13.47 -20.20
C LYS A 60 32.81 -12.67 -21.46
N GLN A 61 32.72 -11.34 -21.37
CA GLN A 61 33.09 -10.45 -22.47
C GLN A 61 34.58 -10.54 -22.79
N LYS A 62 35.45 -10.60 -21.75
CA LYS A 62 36.89 -10.84 -21.93
C LYS A 62 37.20 -12.21 -22.55
N ARG A 63 36.34 -13.22 -22.30
CA ARG A 63 36.43 -14.55 -22.92
C ARG A 63 35.88 -14.61 -24.36
N GLY A 64 35.31 -13.51 -24.87
CA GLY A 64 34.79 -13.42 -26.24
C GLY A 64 33.37 -13.97 -26.43
N GLU A 65 32.62 -14.19 -25.34
CA GLU A 65 31.22 -14.61 -25.41
C GLU A 65 30.30 -13.45 -25.85
N ASP A 66 29.19 -13.74 -26.55
CA ASP A 66 28.19 -12.71 -26.89
C ASP A 66 27.34 -12.37 -25.66
N VAL A 67 27.72 -11.28 -24.99
CA VAL A 67 27.10 -10.79 -23.76
C VAL A 67 26.09 -9.66 -24.01
N LYS A 68 25.86 -9.26 -25.28
CA LYS A 68 25.14 -8.02 -25.62
C LYS A 68 23.75 -7.94 -25.01
N LYS A 69 22.96 -9.02 -25.12
CA LYS A 69 21.60 -9.09 -24.54
C LYS A 69 21.59 -9.05 -23.02
N GLN A 70 22.63 -9.56 -22.36
CA GLN A 70 22.72 -9.57 -20.90
C GLN A 70 23.10 -8.19 -20.38
N LEU A 71 24.02 -7.50 -21.05
CA LEU A 71 24.36 -6.10 -20.76
C LEU A 71 23.16 -5.17 -20.94
N GLU A 72 22.39 -5.31 -22.02
CA GLU A 72 21.15 -4.54 -22.25
C GLU A 72 20.13 -4.73 -21.11
N ARG A 73 20.00 -5.96 -20.58
CA ARG A 73 19.12 -6.25 -19.44
C ARG A 73 19.59 -5.57 -18.16
N VAL A 74 20.90 -5.62 -17.87
CA VAL A 74 21.50 -4.95 -16.71
C VAL A 74 21.29 -3.44 -16.80
N GLU A 75 21.53 -2.84 -17.97
CA GLU A 75 21.29 -1.41 -18.18
C GLU A 75 19.82 -1.01 -18.01
N ALA A 76 18.88 -1.76 -18.62
CA ALA A 76 17.46 -1.49 -18.48
C ALA A 76 17.02 -1.55 -17.02
N ARG A 77 17.56 -2.52 -16.27
CA ARG A 77 17.31 -2.66 -14.83
C ARG A 77 17.88 -1.49 -14.02
N LYS A 78 19.11 -1.05 -14.30
CA LYS A 78 19.72 0.14 -13.67
C LYS A 78 18.86 1.38 -13.88
N ARG A 79 18.39 1.61 -15.11
CA ARG A 79 17.49 2.72 -15.45
C ARG A 79 16.18 2.65 -14.67
N LEU A 80 15.57 1.47 -14.59
CA LEU A 80 14.34 1.27 -13.82
C LEU A 80 14.54 1.57 -12.33
N LEU A 81 15.63 1.06 -11.72
CA LEU A 81 15.95 1.31 -10.32
C LEU A 81 16.19 2.80 -10.05
N HIS A 82 16.88 3.49 -10.95
CA HIS A 82 17.09 4.92 -10.85
C HIS A 82 15.77 5.71 -10.87
N LEU A 83 14.88 5.41 -11.81
CA LEU A 83 13.54 6.02 -11.86
C LEU A 83 12.73 5.75 -10.59
N LYS A 84 12.83 4.55 -10.02
CA LYS A 84 12.16 4.18 -8.78
C LYS A 84 12.72 4.93 -7.57
N ARG A 85 14.03 5.19 -7.53
CA ARG A 85 14.66 6.03 -6.49
C ARG A 85 14.20 7.48 -6.58
N LEU A 86 14.20 8.07 -7.79
CA LEU A 86 13.67 9.42 -8.00
C LEU A 86 12.20 9.56 -7.58
N GLN A 87 11.38 8.55 -7.87
CA GLN A 87 9.98 8.53 -7.41
C GLN A 87 9.86 8.46 -5.88
N LYS A 88 10.76 7.75 -5.20
CA LYS A 88 10.80 7.66 -3.73
C LYS A 88 11.18 9.02 -3.13
N GLU A 89 12.23 9.66 -3.63
CA GLU A 89 12.68 10.99 -3.21
C GLU A 89 11.60 12.06 -3.43
N ALA A 90 10.92 12.03 -4.59
CA ALA A 90 9.80 12.94 -4.86
C ALA A 90 8.65 12.75 -3.86
N ARG A 91 8.34 11.51 -3.46
CA ARG A 91 7.33 11.24 -2.43
C ARG A 91 7.77 11.73 -1.06
N GLU A 92 9.03 11.52 -0.69
CA GLU A 92 9.59 11.95 0.59
C GLU A 92 9.57 13.47 0.73
N THR A 93 10.03 14.20 -0.29
CA THR A 93 9.98 15.68 -0.33
C THR A 93 8.54 16.21 -0.27
N GLU A 94 7.58 15.53 -0.91
CA GLU A 94 6.17 15.88 -0.74
C GLU A 94 5.65 15.65 0.67
N MET A 95 6.05 14.55 1.30
CA MET A 95 5.67 14.30 2.69
C MET A 95 6.17 15.42 3.61
N GLU A 96 7.35 15.98 3.34
CA GLU A 96 7.88 17.13 4.08
C GLU A 96 7.06 18.40 3.84
N ARG A 97 6.73 18.71 2.58
CA ARG A 97 5.82 19.83 2.25
C ARG A 97 4.47 19.71 2.96
N VAL A 98 3.93 18.49 3.07
CA VAL A 98 2.68 18.24 3.81
C VAL A 98 2.83 18.51 5.31
N LYS A 99 3.98 18.19 5.91
CA LYS A 99 4.28 18.52 7.32
C LYS A 99 4.31 20.03 7.56
N GLU A 100 4.83 20.78 6.59
CA GLU A 100 4.80 22.26 6.58
C GLU A 100 3.39 22.84 6.33
N GLY A 101 2.41 22.01 5.99
CA GLY A 101 1.03 22.42 5.72
C GLY A 101 0.74 22.79 4.26
N LYS A 102 1.68 22.58 3.34
CA LYS A 102 1.49 22.83 1.90
C LYS A 102 0.65 21.72 1.24
N THR A 103 0.03 22.03 0.12
CA THR A 103 -0.79 21.08 -0.66
C THR A 103 0.10 20.06 -1.38
N PRO A 104 -0.10 18.75 -1.18
CA PRO A 104 0.63 17.74 -1.94
C PRO A 104 0.07 17.58 -3.35
N PHE A 105 0.91 17.14 -4.28
CA PHE A 105 0.54 16.85 -5.67
C PHE A 105 0.42 15.34 -5.92
N TYR A 106 1.31 14.50 -5.37
CA TYR A 106 1.31 13.05 -5.54
C TYR A 106 0.69 12.25 -4.37
N LEU A 107 0.51 12.86 -3.19
CA LEU A 107 -0.20 12.21 -2.07
C LEU A 107 -1.71 12.36 -2.16
N SER A 108 -2.44 11.28 -1.89
CA SER A 108 -3.90 11.35 -1.76
C SER A 108 -4.31 12.22 -0.57
N ARG A 109 -5.49 12.86 -0.67
CA ARG A 109 -6.04 13.70 0.39
C ARG A 109 -6.15 12.97 1.74
N LYS A 110 -6.40 11.65 1.74
CA LYS A 110 -6.46 10.83 2.97
C LYS A 110 -5.07 10.69 3.59
N GLN A 111 -4.06 10.31 2.80
CA GLN A 111 -2.69 10.17 3.27
C GLN A 111 -2.11 11.50 3.77
N ALA A 112 -2.38 12.59 3.06
CA ALA A 112 -1.95 13.93 3.45
C ALA A 112 -2.49 14.32 4.85
N LYS A 113 -3.77 14.06 5.11
CA LYS A 113 -4.39 14.31 6.42
C LYS A 113 -3.75 13.47 7.53
N VAL A 114 -3.53 12.18 7.28
CA VAL A 114 -2.89 11.29 8.26
C VAL A 114 -1.48 11.80 8.60
N MET A 115 -0.70 12.17 7.60
CA MET A 115 0.64 12.73 7.79
C MET A 115 0.63 14.04 8.58
N GLN A 116 -0.28 14.97 8.26
CA GLN A 116 -0.44 16.20 9.03
C GLN A 116 -0.82 15.89 10.48
N THR A 117 -1.75 14.97 10.72
CA THR A 117 -2.14 14.60 12.09
C THR A 117 -0.98 14.01 12.88
N LEU A 118 -0.20 13.11 12.28
CA LEU A 118 1.00 12.53 12.91
C LEU A 118 2.04 13.60 13.21
N HIS A 119 2.28 14.53 12.30
CA HIS A 119 3.19 15.64 12.52
C HIS A 119 2.72 16.56 13.66
N THR A 120 1.43 16.90 13.69
CA THR A 120 0.86 17.70 14.79
C THR A 120 0.88 16.96 16.12
N ALA A 121 0.72 15.64 16.12
CA ALA A 121 0.84 14.83 17.34
C ALA A 121 2.27 14.82 17.88
N LYS A 122 3.27 14.71 17.00
CA LYS A 122 4.69 14.80 17.38
C LYS A 122 5.07 16.17 17.93
N THR A 123 4.56 17.25 17.33
CA THR A 123 4.93 18.63 17.71
C THR A 123 4.14 19.19 18.88
N LYS A 124 2.85 18.85 19.02
CA LYS A 124 1.92 19.45 20.00
C LYS A 124 1.31 18.43 20.96
N GLY A 125 1.69 17.16 20.87
CA GLY A 125 1.16 16.08 21.70
C GLY A 125 -0.11 15.45 21.13
N VAL A 126 -0.34 14.19 21.52
CA VAL A 126 -1.51 13.40 21.08
C VAL A 126 -2.82 13.99 21.62
N ASP A 127 -2.82 14.47 22.87
CA ASP A 127 -4.00 15.05 23.51
C ASP A 127 -4.53 16.29 22.80
N HIS A 128 -3.63 17.10 22.22
CA HIS A 128 -3.99 18.24 21.40
C HIS A 128 -4.71 17.85 20.10
N VAL A 129 -4.30 16.74 19.50
CA VAL A 129 -4.97 16.21 18.29
C VAL A 129 -6.34 15.67 18.66
N LEU A 130 -6.45 14.91 19.76
CA LEU A 130 -7.70 14.35 20.24
C LEU A 130 -8.70 15.45 20.65
N SER A 131 -8.26 16.51 21.32
CA SER A 131 -9.12 17.63 21.70
C SER A 131 -9.70 18.35 20.48
N LYS A 132 -8.89 18.58 19.44
CA LYS A 132 -9.36 19.14 18.16
C LYS A 132 -10.35 18.23 17.44
N LEU A 133 -10.12 16.93 17.45
CA LEU A 133 -11.06 15.97 16.86
C LEU A 133 -12.40 15.97 17.60
N LYS A 134 -12.38 15.94 18.93
CA LYS A 134 -13.59 16.05 19.78
C LYS A 134 -14.34 17.36 19.53
N LYS A 135 -13.64 18.49 19.39
CA LYS A 135 -14.26 19.78 19.07
C LYS A 135 -14.96 19.75 17.70
N LYS A 136 -14.28 19.25 16.66
CA LYS A 136 -14.86 19.11 15.31
C LYS A 136 -16.05 18.15 15.26
N GLN A 137 -16.05 17.10 16.07
CA GLN A 137 -17.18 16.19 16.20
C GLN A 137 -18.41 16.94 16.73
N LYS A 138 -18.27 17.63 17.87
CA LYS A 138 -19.36 18.41 18.48
C LYS A 138 -19.93 19.47 17.53
N GLU A 139 -19.08 20.15 16.76
CA GLU A 139 -19.53 21.15 15.76
C GLU A 139 -20.39 20.51 14.66
N ARG A 140 -20.06 19.29 14.22
CA ARG A 140 -20.86 18.55 13.23
C ARG A 140 -22.21 18.11 13.80
N ASP A 141 -22.21 17.59 15.03
CA ASP A 141 -23.42 17.11 15.69
C ASP A 141 -24.40 18.28 15.95
N ASN A 142 -23.88 19.47 16.28
CA ASN A 142 -24.69 20.68 16.42
C ASN A 142 -25.24 21.16 15.07
N LYS A 143 -24.44 21.08 13.99
CA LYS A 143 -24.89 21.45 12.65
C LYS A 143 -25.96 20.51 12.11
N SER A 144 -25.85 19.20 12.38
CA SER A 144 -26.88 18.25 11.98
C SER A 144 -28.17 18.44 12.77
N ARG A 145 -28.11 18.71 14.08
CA ARG A 145 -29.29 19.06 14.89
C ARG A 145 -30.05 20.27 14.36
N ARG A 146 -29.34 21.36 14.06
CA ARG A 146 -29.93 22.58 13.48
C ARG A 146 -30.55 22.41 12.09
N ALA A 147 -30.26 21.32 11.38
CA ALA A 147 -30.87 21.08 10.07
C ALA A 147 -32.26 20.43 10.17
N TYR A 148 -32.67 20.00 11.37
CA TYR A 148 -33.97 19.38 11.66
C TYR A 148 -34.81 20.22 12.65
N GLU A 149 -34.30 21.37 13.09
CA GLU A 149 -35.05 22.42 13.80
C GLU A 149 -35.49 23.51 12.82
#